data_AF-A0A946VMU9-F1
#
_entry.id   AF-A0A946VMU9-F1
#
_cell.length_a   1.000
_cell.length_b   1.000
_cell.length_c   1.000
_cell.angle_alpha   90.00
_cell.angle_beta   90.00
_cell.angle_gamma   90.00
#
_symmetry.space_group_name_H-M   'P 1'
#
loop_
_entity.id
_entity.type
_entity.pdbx_description
1 polymer ?
#
loop_
_entity_poly.entity_id
_entity_poly.type
_entity_poly.pdbx_seq_one_letter_code
_entity_poly.pdbx_strand_id
1 'polypeptide(L)'
;MPDLKTAGPFIALIAVFLIGVLVNDAFLSTGNLSNILARSSFIGIVAIGATFVITAGGIDLSVGSMAAFISGCMILLMNSLMNTIDSILVIILLALLASIAVGAAAGLINGLLTTRARIEAFIVTLGTMGIYRSLVTYMADGGTLSLNFTIGDIYSEVYYGTLLGLPYPVWVFLGTAIVGYVLLNMTVFGRHCFAVGSNESVA
;
A
#
# COMPACT_ATOMS: atom_id res chain seq x y z
N MET A 1 -3.06 34.04 14.55
CA MET A 1 -4.10 33.28 13.83
C MET A 1 -3.37 32.28 12.94
N PRO A 2 -3.75 31.00 12.89
CA PRO A 2 -3.10 30.06 11.96
C PRO A 2 -3.23 30.61 10.53
N ASP A 3 -2.15 30.55 9.76
CA ASP A 3 -2.14 30.98 8.36
C ASP A 3 -3.21 30.20 7.58
N LEU A 4 -3.95 30.87 6.69
CA LEU A 4 -5.02 30.23 5.91
C LEU A 4 -4.45 29.08 5.06
N LYS A 5 -3.16 29.12 4.73
CA LYS A 5 -2.44 28.04 4.05
C LYS A 5 -2.28 26.77 4.89
N THR A 6 -2.13 26.90 6.21
CA THR A 6 -2.01 25.74 7.12
C THR A 6 -3.35 25.27 7.65
N ALA A 7 -4.29 26.19 7.88
CA ALA A 7 -5.65 25.84 8.32
C ALA A 7 -6.56 25.36 7.17
N GLY A 8 -6.28 25.75 5.92
CA GLY A 8 -7.11 25.50 4.75
C GLY A 8 -7.52 24.03 4.56
N PRO A 9 -6.60 23.05 4.58
CA PRO A 9 -6.95 21.64 4.44
C PRO A 9 -7.88 21.12 5.54
N PHE A 10 -7.67 21.56 6.79
CA PHE A 10 -8.51 21.17 7.93
C PHE A 10 -9.91 21.79 7.83
N ILE A 11 -10.00 23.07 7.43
CA ILE A 11 -11.27 23.74 7.19
C ILE A 11 -12.04 23.05 6.06
N ALA A 12 -11.35 22.72 4.95
CA ALA A 12 -11.94 21.99 3.84
C ALA A 12 -12.43 20.60 4.27
N LEU A 13 -11.65 19.87 5.08
CA LEU A 13 -12.03 18.58 5.62
C LEU A 13 -13.31 18.66 6.47
N ILE A 14 -13.38 19.63 7.39
CA ILE A 14 -14.56 19.85 8.23
C ILE A 14 -15.77 20.21 7.37
N ALA A 15 -15.58 21.10 6.39
CA ALA A 15 -16.67 21.52 5.49
C ALA A 15 -17.21 20.33 4.68
N VAL A 16 -16.33 19.53 4.06
CA VAL A 16 -16.73 18.33 3.30
C VAL A 16 -17.41 17.30 4.21
N PHE A 17 -16.92 17.11 5.43
CA PHE A 17 -17.54 16.22 6.41
C PHE A 17 -18.98 16.66 6.75
N LEU A 18 -19.17 17.94 7.09
CA LEU A 18 -20.49 18.49 7.42
C LEU A 18 -21.45 18.39 6.23
N ILE A 19 -21.00 18.74 5.02
CA ILE A 19 -21.79 18.59 3.80
C ILE A 19 -22.16 17.12 3.58
N GLY A 20 -21.22 16.20 3.77
CA GLY A 20 -21.46 14.76 3.64
C GLY A 20 -22.55 14.26 4.57
N VAL A 21 -22.53 14.68 5.84
CA VAL A 21 -23.57 14.34 6.84
C VAL A 21 -24.93 14.91 6.46
N LEU A 22 -24.97 16.13 5.92
CA LEU A 22 -26.23 16.81 5.58
C LEU A 22 -26.86 16.29 4.29
N VAL A 23 -26.06 15.82 3.34
CA VAL A 23 -26.53 15.41 2.01
C VAL A 23 -26.90 13.92 1.95
N ASN A 24 -26.27 13.07 2.77
CA ASN A 24 -26.46 11.63 2.69
C ASN A 24 -26.58 11.00 4.09
N ASP A 25 -27.76 10.48 4.41
CA ASP A 25 -28.04 9.80 5.68
C ASP A 25 -27.14 8.57 5.91
N ALA A 26 -26.67 7.92 4.83
CA ALA A 26 -25.76 6.79 4.89
C ALA A 26 -24.28 7.21 5.07
N PHE A 27 -23.96 8.51 5.09
CA PHE A 27 -22.59 9.00 5.25
C PHE A 27 -21.95 8.53 6.56
N LEU A 28 -22.70 8.54 7.67
CA LEU A 28 -22.25 8.03 8.96
C LEU A 28 -22.62 6.56 9.21
N SER A 29 -23.10 5.85 8.18
CA SER A 29 -23.38 4.42 8.32
C SER A 29 -22.11 3.66 8.70
N THR A 30 -22.27 2.60 9.49
CA THR A 30 -21.15 1.73 9.89
C THR A 30 -20.43 1.13 8.68
N GLY A 31 -21.18 0.82 7.61
CA GLY A 31 -20.63 0.35 6.34
C GLY A 31 -19.76 1.41 5.66
N ASN A 32 -20.23 2.65 5.54
CA ASN A 32 -19.44 3.72 4.93
C ASN A 32 -18.20 4.06 5.77
N LEU A 33 -18.35 4.17 7.10
CA LEU A 33 -17.23 4.46 8.00
C LEU A 33 -16.17 3.36 7.94
N SER A 34 -16.58 2.09 7.97
CA SER A 34 -15.67 0.94 7.83
C SER A 34 -14.94 0.97 6.49
N ASN A 35 -15.63 1.31 5.39
CA ASN A 35 -15.01 1.45 4.08
C ASN A 35 -13.99 2.60 4.02
N ILE A 36 -14.32 3.76 4.59
CA ILE A 36 -13.40 4.90 4.67
C ILE A 36 -12.15 4.51 5.48
N LEU A 37 -12.32 3.87 6.63
CA LEU A 37 -11.21 3.41 7.47
C LEU A 37 -10.34 2.37 6.76
N ALA A 38 -10.95 1.37 6.12
CA ALA A 38 -10.23 0.34 5.38
C ALA A 38 -9.39 0.96 4.24
N ARG A 39 -10.00 1.80 3.40
CA ARG A 39 -9.30 2.48 2.29
C ARG A 39 -8.19 3.41 2.77
N SER A 40 -8.45 4.17 3.84
CA SER A 40 -7.45 5.06 4.44
C SER A 40 -6.27 4.27 5.02
N SER A 41 -6.52 3.06 5.56
CA SER A 41 -5.47 2.19 6.08
C SER A 41 -4.50 1.74 4.99
N PHE A 42 -5.00 1.39 3.79
CA PHE A 42 -4.13 1.07 2.65
C PHE A 42 -3.23 2.25 2.27
N ILE A 43 -3.80 3.46 2.18
CA ILE A 43 -3.03 4.67 1.89
C ILE A 43 -2.00 4.93 3.00
N GLY A 44 -2.38 4.74 4.26
CA GLY A 44 -1.50 4.90 5.42
C GLY A 44 -0.31 3.95 5.41
N ILE A 45 -0.51 2.67 5.08
CA ILE A 45 0.57 1.68 4.95
C ILE A 45 1.58 2.12 3.88
N VAL A 46 1.08 2.54 2.71
CA VAL A 46 1.93 3.05 1.63
C VAL A 46 2.68 4.33 2.05
N ALA A 47 2.00 5.24 2.76
CA ALA A 47 2.60 6.47 3.27
C ALA A 47 3.74 6.22 4.26
N ILE A 48 3.63 5.19 5.12
CA ILE A 48 4.72 4.77 6.01
C ILE A 48 5.93 4.32 5.19
N GLY A 49 5.74 3.48 4.16
CA GLY A 49 6.82 3.08 3.26
C GLY A 49 7.45 4.28 2.54
N ALA A 50 6.63 5.19 2.01
CA ALA A 50 7.08 6.41 1.36
C ALA A 50 7.87 7.33 2.30
N THR A 51 7.56 7.33 3.61
CA THR A 51 8.30 8.10 4.62
C THR A 51 9.77 7.67 4.65
N PHE A 52 10.07 6.38 4.58
CA PHE A 52 11.46 5.90 4.53
C PHE A 52 12.18 6.33 3.25
N VAL A 53 11.50 6.26 2.10
CA VAL A 53 12.05 6.68 0.81
C VAL A 53 12.39 8.17 0.83
N ILE A 54 11.46 9.02 1.25
CA ILE A 54 11.63 10.48 1.32
C ILE A 54 12.71 10.85 2.34
N THR A 55 12.73 10.19 3.49
CA THR A 55 13.73 10.44 4.53
C THR A 55 15.14 10.12 4.05
N ALA A 56 15.29 9.12 3.18
CA ALA A 56 16.56 8.77 2.56
C ALA A 56 16.94 9.68 1.37
N GLY A 57 16.16 10.72 1.06
CA GLY A 57 16.39 11.64 -0.06
C GLY A 57 15.84 11.17 -1.41
N GLY A 58 15.17 10.00 -1.45
CA GLY A 58 14.65 9.42 -2.68
C GLY A 58 13.20 9.83 -3.01
N ILE A 59 12.75 9.41 -4.20
CA ILE A 59 11.37 9.50 -4.66
C ILE A 59 10.96 8.13 -5.20
N ASP A 60 9.75 7.65 -4.85
CA ASP A 60 9.16 6.45 -5.43
C ASP A 60 7.75 6.70 -5.95
N LEU A 61 7.63 6.81 -7.28
CA LEU A 61 6.37 6.95 -7.99
C LEU A 61 5.71 5.61 -8.34
N SER A 62 6.46 4.51 -8.21
CA SER A 62 6.03 3.18 -8.68
C SER A 62 5.08 2.48 -7.72
N VAL A 63 4.97 2.92 -6.46
CA VAL A 63 4.25 2.24 -5.37
C VAL A 63 2.82 1.83 -5.72
N GLY A 64 2.08 2.67 -6.45
CA GLY A 64 0.71 2.36 -6.87
C GLY A 64 0.65 1.24 -7.92
N SER A 65 1.49 1.33 -8.96
CA SER A 65 1.57 0.31 -10.00
C SER A 65 2.16 -1.00 -9.47
N MET A 66 3.10 -0.92 -8.54
CA MET A 66 3.66 -2.07 -7.84
C MET A 66 2.60 -2.78 -6.99
N ALA A 67 1.79 -2.05 -6.23
CA ALA A 67 0.68 -2.62 -5.46
C ALA A 67 -0.36 -3.33 -6.36
N ALA A 68 -0.69 -2.73 -7.51
CA ALA A 68 -1.56 -3.35 -8.50
C ALA A 68 -0.95 -4.63 -9.08
N PHE A 69 0.35 -4.63 -9.37
CA PHE A 69 1.08 -5.80 -9.88
C PHE A 69 1.12 -6.95 -8.88
N ILE A 70 1.48 -6.66 -7.63
CA ILE A 70 1.50 -7.66 -6.55
C ILE A 70 0.09 -8.24 -6.36
N SER A 71 -0.95 -7.40 -6.33
CA SER A 71 -2.34 -7.85 -6.22
C SER A 71 -2.76 -8.73 -7.40
N GLY A 72 -2.36 -8.36 -8.63
CA GLY A 72 -2.62 -9.16 -9.83
C GLY A 72 -1.94 -10.53 -9.77
N CYS A 73 -0.67 -10.58 -9.37
CA CYS A 73 0.06 -11.83 -9.16
C CYS A 73 -0.61 -12.72 -8.11
N MET A 74 -1.07 -12.11 -7.00
CA MET A 74 -1.80 -12.81 -5.95
C MET A 74 -3.08 -13.47 -6.50
N ILE A 75 -3.90 -12.71 -7.24
CA ILE A 75 -5.15 -13.21 -7.82
C ILE A 75 -4.89 -14.39 -8.76
N LEU A 76 -3.92 -14.25 -9.68
CA LEU A 76 -3.60 -15.33 -10.62
C LEU A 76 -3.07 -16.57 -9.92
N LEU A 77 -2.24 -16.40 -8.89
CA LEU A 77 -1.70 -17.53 -8.12
C LEU A 77 -2.82 -18.25 -7.36
N MET A 78 -3.72 -17.51 -6.70
CA MET A 78 -4.87 -18.09 -6.01
C MET A 78 -5.76 -18.87 -6.96
N ASN A 79 -6.12 -18.29 -8.11
CA ASN A 79 -6.95 -18.94 -9.12
C ASN A 79 -6.28 -20.20 -9.71
N SER A 80 -4.95 -20.19 -9.87
CA SER A 80 -4.20 -21.35 -10.35
C SER A 80 -4.18 -22.50 -9.33
N LEU A 81 -3.90 -22.17 -8.06
CA LEU A 81 -3.79 -23.15 -6.98
C LEU A 81 -5.12 -23.83 -6.61
N MET A 82 -6.26 -23.21 -6.94
CA MET A 82 -7.58 -23.83 -6.78
C MET A 82 -7.72 -25.16 -7.51
N ASN A 83 -7.02 -25.34 -8.63
CA ASN A 83 -7.10 -26.56 -9.41
C ASN A 83 -6.23 -27.69 -8.82
N THR A 84 -5.44 -27.41 -7.78
CA THR A 84 -4.42 -28.34 -7.27
C THR A 84 -4.51 -28.56 -5.75
N ILE A 85 -5.04 -27.60 -5.00
CA ILE A 85 -5.11 -27.63 -3.54
C ILE A 85 -6.57 -27.44 -3.10
N ASP A 86 -7.10 -28.35 -2.30
CA ASP A 86 -8.49 -28.27 -1.82
C ASP A 86 -8.66 -27.30 -0.63
N SER A 87 -7.59 -27.06 0.13
CA SER A 87 -7.64 -26.17 1.30
C SER A 87 -7.48 -24.70 0.93
N ILE A 88 -8.58 -23.94 0.97
CA ILE A 88 -8.60 -22.50 0.71
C ILE A 88 -7.64 -21.73 1.63
N LEU A 89 -7.55 -22.10 2.91
CA LEU A 89 -6.65 -21.43 3.86
C LEU A 89 -5.18 -21.55 3.42
N VAL A 90 -4.78 -22.73 2.91
CA VAL A 90 -3.41 -22.95 2.42
C VAL A 90 -3.16 -22.10 1.17
N ILE A 91 -4.14 -22.00 0.27
CA ILE A 91 -4.04 -21.14 -0.93
C ILE A 91 -3.82 -19.68 -0.53
N ILE A 92 -4.61 -19.15 0.41
CA ILE A 92 -4.49 -17.75 0.87
C ILE A 92 -3.12 -17.50 1.49
N LEU A 93 -2.64 -18.41 2.34
CA LEU A 93 -1.32 -18.28 2.99
C LEU A 93 -0.17 -18.31 1.97
N LEU A 94 -0.21 -19.23 1.01
CA LEU A 94 0.80 -19.30 -0.05
C LEU A 94 0.79 -18.04 -0.91
N ALA A 95 -0.40 -17.54 -1.27
CA ALA A 95 -0.55 -16.33 -2.06
C ALA A 95 -0.06 -15.08 -1.30
N LEU A 96 -0.31 -15.00 0.00
CA LEU A 96 0.19 -13.93 0.87
C LEU A 96 1.73 -13.95 0.93
N LEU A 97 2.34 -15.13 1.18
CA LEU A 97 3.79 -15.26 1.23
C LEU A 97 4.44 -14.91 -0.11
N ALA A 98 3.86 -15.37 -1.21
CA ALA A 98 4.32 -15.02 -2.56
C ALA A 98 4.20 -13.51 -2.81
N SER A 99 3.12 -12.87 -2.37
CA SER A 99 2.92 -11.42 -2.54
C SER A 99 3.96 -10.61 -1.77
N ILE A 100 4.28 -11.00 -0.54
CA ILE A 100 5.36 -10.39 0.24
C ILE A 100 6.71 -10.56 -0.47
N ALA A 101 6.99 -11.76 -0.99
CA ALA A 101 8.24 -12.03 -1.71
C ALA A 101 8.36 -11.20 -2.99
N VAL A 102 7.30 -11.11 -3.80
CA VAL A 102 7.27 -10.30 -5.02
C VAL A 102 7.43 -8.80 -4.69
N GLY A 103 6.75 -8.31 -3.66
CA GLY A 103 6.88 -6.91 -3.23
C GLY A 103 8.28 -6.58 -2.71
N ALA A 104 8.87 -7.47 -1.91
CA ALA A 104 10.25 -7.31 -1.44
C ALA A 104 11.26 -7.34 -2.59
N ALA A 105 11.08 -8.24 -3.57
CA ALA A 105 11.91 -8.29 -4.76
C ALA A 105 11.78 -7.03 -5.63
N ALA A 106 10.56 -6.54 -5.84
CA ALA A 106 10.30 -5.31 -6.59
C ALA A 106 10.95 -4.08 -5.92
N GLY A 107 10.76 -3.93 -4.60
CA GLY A 107 11.43 -2.88 -3.82
C GLY A 107 12.95 -2.99 -3.85
N LEU A 108 13.49 -4.22 -3.76
CA LEU A 108 14.92 -4.46 -3.85
C LEU A 108 15.48 -4.09 -5.22
N ILE A 109 14.76 -4.37 -6.31
CA ILE A 109 15.17 -3.98 -7.66
C ILE A 109 15.27 -2.46 -7.76
N ASN A 110 14.25 -1.71 -7.32
CA ASN A 110 14.29 -0.24 -7.29
C ASN A 110 15.46 0.26 -6.43
N GLY A 111 15.67 -0.33 -5.25
CA GLY A 111 16.76 0.03 -4.34
C GLY A 111 18.16 -0.27 -4.91
N LEU A 112 18.36 -1.40 -5.59
CA LEU A 112 19.63 -1.76 -6.19
C LEU A 112 19.96 -0.91 -7.41
N LEU A 113 18.97 -0.60 -8.26
CA LEU A 113 19.18 0.26 -9.42
C LEU A 113 19.57 1.69 -9.01
N THR A 114 18.99 2.20 -7.93
CA THR A 114 19.34 3.52 -7.41
C THR A 114 20.71 3.51 -6.72
N THR A 115 20.98 2.54 -5.83
CA THR A 115 22.22 2.53 -5.02
C THR A 115 23.46 1.99 -5.75
N ARG A 116 23.32 0.90 -6.54
CA ARG A 116 24.46 0.24 -7.20
C ARG A 116 24.67 0.73 -8.63
N ALA A 117 23.58 0.88 -9.39
CA ALA A 117 23.67 1.36 -10.77
C ALA A 117 23.75 2.89 -10.87
N ARG A 118 23.59 3.62 -9.75
CA ARG A 118 23.69 5.08 -9.65
C ARG A 118 22.77 5.79 -10.65
N ILE A 119 21.58 5.23 -10.85
CA ILE A 119 20.53 5.84 -11.67
C ILE A 119 19.65 6.66 -10.73
N GLU A 120 19.28 7.87 -11.16
CA GLU A 120 18.37 8.75 -10.44
C GLU A 120 17.06 8.04 -10.05
N ALA A 121 16.65 8.17 -8.78
CA ALA A 121 15.48 7.46 -8.23
C ALA A 121 14.18 7.77 -8.97
N PHE A 122 14.03 9.00 -9.45
CA PHE A 122 12.90 9.41 -10.28
C PHE A 122 12.82 8.61 -11.59
N ILE A 123 13.95 8.42 -12.28
CA ILE A 123 14.01 7.71 -13.56
C ILE A 123 13.70 6.22 -13.35
N VAL A 124 14.32 5.61 -12.34
CA VAL A 124 14.09 4.19 -11.99
C VAL A 124 12.61 3.96 -11.69
N THR A 125 12.03 4.76 -10.80
CA THR A 125 10.67 4.52 -10.30
C THR A 125 9.60 4.89 -11.33
N LEU A 126 9.84 5.89 -12.18
CA LEU A 126 8.96 6.16 -13.33
C LEU A 126 9.03 5.02 -14.36
N GLY A 127 10.22 4.48 -14.62
CA GLY A 127 10.40 3.33 -15.50
C GLY A 127 9.70 2.07 -14.98
N THR A 128 9.92 1.73 -13.70
CA THR A 128 9.29 0.54 -13.09
C THR A 128 7.78 0.72 -12.89
N MET A 129 7.29 1.94 -12.64
CA MET A 129 5.86 2.25 -12.70
C MET A 129 5.25 1.83 -14.04
N GLY A 130 5.90 2.20 -15.17
CA GLY A 130 5.48 1.80 -16.51
C GLY A 130 5.48 0.29 -16.70
N ILE A 131 6.57 -0.38 -16.29
CA ILE A 131 6.70 -1.84 -16.40
C ILE A 131 5.59 -2.55 -15.61
N TYR A 132 5.40 -2.24 -14.33
CA TYR A 132 4.38 -2.88 -13.50
C TYR A 132 2.99 -2.62 -14.05
N ARG A 133 2.70 -1.41 -14.51
CA ARG A 133 1.41 -1.07 -15.11
C ARG A 133 1.16 -1.87 -16.40
N SER A 134 2.16 -1.99 -17.27
CA SER A 134 2.05 -2.78 -18.50
C SER A 134 1.89 -4.26 -18.21
N LEU A 135 2.64 -4.81 -17.24
CA LEU A 135 2.50 -6.21 -16.83
C LEU A 135 1.09 -6.51 -16.30
N VAL A 136 0.55 -5.67 -15.41
CA VAL A 136 -0.83 -5.82 -14.92
C VAL A 136 -1.83 -5.76 -16.06
N THR A 137 -1.67 -4.80 -16.98
CA THR A 137 -2.58 -4.64 -18.11
C THR A 137 -2.54 -5.86 -19.03
N TYR A 138 -1.36 -6.42 -19.27
CA TYR A 138 -1.18 -7.65 -20.03
C TYR A 138 -1.79 -8.86 -19.32
N MET A 139 -1.53 -9.03 -18.02
CA MET A 139 -2.09 -10.11 -17.20
C MET A 139 -3.62 -10.07 -17.16
N ALA A 140 -4.20 -8.87 -17.22
CA ALA A 140 -5.64 -8.65 -17.22
C ALA A 140 -6.27 -8.74 -18.63
N ASP A 141 -5.47 -8.96 -19.69
CA ASP A 141 -5.88 -8.88 -21.10
C ASP A 141 -6.64 -7.57 -21.42
N GLY A 142 -6.16 -6.45 -20.85
CA GLY A 142 -6.80 -5.14 -20.96
C GLY A 142 -8.09 -4.96 -20.13
N GLY A 143 -8.56 -6.00 -19.44
CA GLY A 143 -9.74 -6.01 -18.60
C GLY A 143 -9.45 -5.91 -17.10
N THR A 144 -10.28 -6.55 -16.29
CA THR A 144 -10.16 -6.60 -14.83
C THR A 144 -9.75 -7.99 -14.36
N LEU A 145 -8.70 -8.09 -13.55
CA LEU A 145 -8.37 -9.31 -12.82
C LEU A 145 -9.38 -9.51 -11.69
N SER A 146 -10.09 -10.64 -11.72
CA SER A 146 -11.06 -11.01 -10.70
C SER A 146 -10.68 -12.36 -10.07
N LEU A 147 -10.93 -12.47 -8.77
CA LEU A 147 -10.83 -13.74 -8.06
C LEU A 147 -11.98 -14.65 -8.49
N ASN A 148 -11.71 -15.95 -8.52
CA ASN A 148 -12.78 -16.93 -8.62
C ASN A 148 -13.78 -16.73 -7.47
N PHE A 149 -15.08 -16.78 -7.77
CA PHE A 149 -16.16 -16.50 -6.81
C PHE A 149 -16.03 -17.28 -5.49
N THR A 150 -15.69 -18.57 -5.54
CA THR A 150 -15.58 -19.43 -4.34
C THR A 150 -14.50 -18.96 -3.37
N ILE A 151 -13.35 -18.54 -3.90
CA ILE A 151 -12.28 -17.95 -3.08
C ILE A 151 -12.62 -16.50 -2.73
N GLY A 152 -13.22 -15.76 -3.66
CA GLY A 152 -13.59 -14.36 -3.48
C GLY A 152 -14.47 -14.14 -2.26
N ASP A 153 -15.45 -15.01 -2.03
CA ASP A 153 -16.35 -14.91 -0.87
C ASP A 153 -15.59 -15.10 0.44
N ILE A 154 -14.71 -16.10 0.53
CA ILE A 154 -13.90 -16.36 1.74
C ILE A 154 -12.85 -15.26 1.94
N TYR A 155 -12.19 -14.83 0.86
CA TYR A 155 -11.19 -13.78 0.90
C TYR A 155 -11.79 -12.40 1.17
N SER A 156 -13.08 -12.18 0.85
CA SER A 156 -13.77 -10.93 1.14
C SER A 156 -13.77 -10.61 2.65
N GLU A 157 -13.75 -11.64 3.50
CA GLU A 157 -13.64 -11.48 4.95
C GLU A 157 -12.30 -10.88 5.37
N VAL A 158 -11.22 -11.07 4.62
CA VAL A 158 -9.93 -10.42 4.89
C VAL A 158 -10.01 -8.90 4.73
N TYR A 159 -10.86 -8.42 3.81
CA TYR A 159 -11.03 -6.99 3.55
C TYR A 159 -12.14 -6.35 4.38
N TYR A 160 -13.31 -7.00 4.45
CA TYR A 160 -14.52 -6.48 5.11
C TYR A 160 -14.73 -7.01 6.52
N GLY A 161 -14.00 -8.05 6.93
CA GLY A 161 -14.09 -8.60 8.26
C GLY A 161 -13.64 -7.58 9.30
N THR A 162 -14.30 -7.65 10.46
CA THR A 162 -14.09 -6.71 11.57
C THR A 162 -13.63 -7.45 12.80
N LEU A 163 -12.68 -6.84 13.51
CA LEU A 163 -12.20 -7.28 14.81
C LEU A 163 -12.35 -6.11 15.77
N LEU A 164 -13.10 -6.33 16.85
CA LEU A 164 -13.43 -5.30 17.86
C LEU A 164 -14.09 -4.04 17.25
N GLY A 165 -14.89 -4.22 16.20
CA GLY A 165 -15.58 -3.11 15.50
C GLY A 165 -14.72 -2.34 14.50
N LEU A 166 -13.45 -2.73 14.29
CA LEU A 166 -12.56 -2.14 13.29
C LEU A 166 -12.23 -3.14 12.17
N PRO A 167 -12.18 -2.72 10.90
CA PRO A 167 -11.77 -3.57 9.79
C PRO A 167 -10.35 -4.12 9.97
N TYR A 168 -10.08 -5.35 9.50
CA TYR A 168 -8.73 -5.94 9.54
C TYR A 168 -7.63 -5.05 8.94
N PRO A 169 -7.84 -4.32 7.82
CA PRO A 169 -6.83 -3.40 7.28
C PRO A 169 -6.35 -2.33 8.27
N VAL A 170 -7.22 -1.88 9.19
CA VAL A 170 -6.87 -0.91 10.24
C VAL A 170 -5.84 -1.50 11.20
N TRP A 171 -6.00 -2.76 11.58
CA TRP A 171 -5.06 -3.45 12.46
C TRP A 171 -3.70 -3.64 11.80
N VAL A 172 -3.68 -3.98 10.50
CA VAL A 172 -2.43 -4.07 9.73
C VAL A 172 -1.75 -2.71 9.64
N PHE A 173 -2.52 -1.64 9.41
CA PHE A 173 -2.00 -0.28 9.44
C PHE A 173 -1.41 0.10 10.80
N LEU A 174 -2.10 -0.17 11.90
CA LEU A 174 -1.58 0.11 13.24
C LEU A 174 -0.28 -0.68 13.53
N GLY A 175 -0.24 -1.96 13.17
CA GLY A 175 0.95 -2.79 13.30
C GLY A 175 2.13 -2.25 12.49
N THR A 176 1.90 -1.92 11.21
CA THR A 176 2.93 -1.34 10.34
C THR A 176 3.37 0.05 10.80
N ALA A 177 2.47 0.85 11.37
CA ALA A 177 2.79 2.15 11.94
C ALA A 177 3.69 2.03 13.18
N ILE A 178 3.41 1.07 14.07
CA ILE A 178 4.26 0.78 15.24
C ILE A 178 5.65 0.33 14.79
N VAL A 179 5.71 -0.63 13.86
CA VAL A 179 6.99 -1.12 13.30
C VAL A 179 7.75 0.03 12.64
N GLY A 180 7.07 0.83 11.81
CA GLY A 180 7.65 1.99 11.14
C GLY A 180 8.19 3.02 12.13
N TYR A 181 7.43 3.33 13.19
CA TYR A 181 7.83 4.25 14.25
C TYR A 181 9.10 3.76 14.97
N VAL A 182 9.13 2.50 15.38
CA VAL A 182 10.28 1.89 16.06
C VAL A 182 11.50 1.90 15.14
N LEU A 183 11.36 1.46 13.89
CA LEU A 183 12.46 1.45 12.92
C LEU A 183 13.02 2.85 12.67
N LEU A 184 12.16 3.85 12.48
CA LEU A 184 12.57 5.22 12.15
C LEU A 184 13.19 5.95 13.35
N ASN A 185 12.58 5.84 14.54
CA ASN A 185 12.97 6.67 15.69
C ASN A 185 13.88 5.95 16.69
N MET A 186 13.79 4.63 16.80
CA MET A 186 14.45 3.87 17.86
C MET A 186 15.61 3.00 17.37
N THR A 187 15.78 2.80 16.05
CA THR A 187 16.85 1.94 15.53
C THR A 187 17.98 2.70 14.82
N VAL A 188 19.09 1.98 14.60
CA VAL A 188 20.24 2.44 13.82
C VAL A 188 19.85 2.70 12.36
N PHE A 189 18.92 1.91 11.81
CA PHE A 189 18.46 2.03 10.42
C PHE A 189 17.87 3.41 10.14
N GLY A 190 16.95 3.89 10.99
CA GLY A 190 16.37 5.22 10.84
C GLY A 190 17.43 6.33 10.83
N ARG A 191 18.43 6.27 11.73
CA ARG A 191 19.54 7.23 11.75
C ARG A 191 20.36 7.22 10.45
N HIS A 192 20.58 6.05 9.85
CA HIS A 192 21.26 5.95 8.55
C HIS A 192 20.41 6.56 7.43
N CYS A 193 19.09 6.33 7.41
CA CYS A 193 18.20 6.95 6.43
C CYS A 193 18.29 8.48 6.49
N PHE A 194 18.18 9.07 7.68
CA PHE A 194 18.31 10.53 7.85
C PHE A 194 19.70 11.04 7.43
N ALA A 195 20.77 10.31 7.76
CA ALA A 195 22.13 10.71 7.40
C ALA A 195 22.35 10.74 5.88
N VAL A 196 21.84 9.73 5.16
CA VAL A 196 21.90 9.66 3.70
C VAL A 196 21.11 10.80 3.07
N GLY A 197 19.87 11.04 3.53
CA GLY A 197 19.02 12.10 2.96
C GLY A 197 19.47 13.52 3.29
N SER A 198 20.27 13.73 4.35
CA SER A 198 20.72 15.07 4.75
C SER A 198 21.86 15.63 3.90
N ASN A 199 22.65 14.79 3.21
CA ASN A 199 23.72 15.25 2.33
C ASN A 199 24.20 14.16 1.34
N GLU A 200 23.58 14.10 0.16
CA GLU A 200 23.97 13.18 -0.93
C GLU A 200 25.43 13.32 -1.37
N SER A 201 26.05 14.50 -1.18
CA SER A 201 27.40 14.80 -1.67
C SER A 201 28.55 14.28 -0.77
N VAL A 202 28.24 13.72 0.41
CA VAL A 202 29.25 13.19 1.36
C VAL A 202 29.08 11.69 1.62
N ALA A 203 28.07 11.06 1.01
CA ALA A 203 27.75 9.63 1.13
C ALA A 203 28.50 8.77 0.10
#